data_AF-A0A9E1ZEM2-F1
#
_entry.id   AF-A0A9E1ZEM2-F1
#
_cell.length_a   1.000
_cell.length_b   1.000
_cell.length_c   1.000
_cell.angle_alpha   90.00
_cell.angle_beta   90.00
_cell.angle_gamma   90.00
#
_symmetry.space_group_name_H-M   'P 1'
#
loop_
_entity.id
_entity.type
_entity.pdbx_description
1 polymer ?
#
loop_
_entity_poly.entity_id
_entity_poly.type
_entity_poly.pdbx_seq_one_letter_code
_entity_poly.pdbx_strand_id
1 'polypeptide(L)'
;MAVNETTANSALLTFAIYLLGVFVLAWLSSRVRRKKEFVGEYFLGGRSLGLWAFALTFAATSSSGGSFMGFPSLVYTHGWVLALWIASYMLVPLVGMGLLGKRVNRLARQSGAVT
;
A
#
# COMPACT_ATOMS: atom_id res chain seq x y z
N MET A 1 5.74 -23.88 -26.48
CA MET A 1 5.59 -22.46 -26.90
C MET A 1 6.94 -21.80 -26.66
N ALA A 2 7.72 -21.55 -27.72
CA ALA A 2 9.06 -20.98 -27.57
C ALA A 2 8.93 -19.49 -27.18
N VAL A 3 9.42 -19.14 -25.99
CA VAL A 3 9.54 -17.73 -25.59
C VAL A 3 10.56 -17.10 -26.52
N ASN A 4 10.13 -16.13 -27.32
CA ASN A 4 11.02 -15.43 -28.25
C ASN A 4 12.08 -14.67 -27.44
N GLU A 5 13.37 -14.85 -27.72
CA GLU A 5 14.50 -14.24 -26.99
C GLU A 5 14.32 -12.72 -26.77
N THR A 6 13.68 -12.04 -27.72
CA THR A 6 13.36 -10.61 -27.66
C THR A 6 12.34 -10.25 -26.57
N THR A 7 11.38 -11.13 -26.30
CA THR A 7 10.35 -10.94 -25.25
C THR A 7 10.94 -11.12 -23.85
N ALA A 8 11.82 -12.10 -23.67
CA ALA A 8 12.55 -12.31 -22.42
C ALA A 8 13.45 -11.11 -22.10
N ASN A 9 14.20 -10.63 -23.08
CA ASN A 9 15.06 -9.44 -22.92
C ASN A 9 14.25 -8.18 -22.58
N SER A 10 13.09 -7.99 -23.21
CA SER A 10 12.21 -6.85 -22.94
C SER A 10 11.60 -6.90 -21.53
N ALA A 11 11.22 -8.10 -21.05
CA ALA A 11 10.69 -8.30 -19.71
C ALA A 11 11.76 -8.03 -18.63
N LEU A 12 12.97 -8.55 -18.83
CA LEU A 12 14.11 -8.31 -17.93
C LEU A 12 14.47 -6.83 -17.87
N LEU A 13 14.50 -6.15 -19.02
CA LEU A 13 14.76 -4.71 -19.10
C LEU A 13 13.71 -3.91 -18.34
N THR A 14 12.42 -4.23 -18.52
CA THR A 14 11.32 -3.56 -17.83
C THR A 14 11.43 -3.75 -16.31
N PHE A 15 11.73 -4.97 -15.86
CA PHE A 15 11.93 -5.28 -14.46
C PHE A 15 13.15 -4.55 -13.86
N ALA A 16 14.26 -4.49 -14.59
CA ALA A 16 15.46 -3.76 -14.18
C ALA A 16 15.19 -2.26 -14.01
N ILE A 17 14.48 -1.64 -14.97
CA ILE A 17 14.09 -0.23 -14.89
C ILE A 17 13.18 0.02 -13.68
N TYR A 18 12.20 -0.85 -13.44
CA TYR A 18 11.33 -0.77 -12.27
C TYR A 18 12.11 -0.82 -10.95
N LEU A 19 13.02 -1.80 -10.81
CA LEU A 19 13.85 -1.93 -9.61
C LEU A 19 14.74 -0.70 -9.40
N LEU A 20 15.41 -0.22 -10.45
CA LEU A 20 16.21 1.00 -10.39
C LEU A 20 15.37 2.20 -9.91
N GLY A 21 14.15 2.35 -10.44
CA GLY A 21 13.22 3.38 -9.99
C GLY A 21 12.90 3.28 -8.49
N VAL A 22 12.59 2.09 -7.99
CA VAL A 22 12.32 1.86 -6.56
C VAL A 22 13.54 2.19 -5.70
N PHE A 23 14.74 1.80 -6.11
CA PHE A 23 15.98 2.12 -5.38
C PHE A 23 16.28 3.63 -5.37
N VAL A 24 16.07 4.33 -6.49
CA VAL A 24 16.22 5.78 -6.57
C VAL A 24 15.23 6.48 -5.62
N LEU A 25 13.97 6.05 -5.59
CA LEU A 25 12.97 6.57 -4.67
C LEU A 25 13.34 6.30 -3.20
N ALA A 26 13.83 5.10 -2.89
CA ALA A 26 14.29 4.74 -1.55
C ALA A 26 15.48 5.63 -1.13
N TRP A 27 16.44 5.85 -2.02
CA TRP A 27 17.58 6.70 -1.77
C TRP A 27 17.18 8.17 -1.57
N LEU A 28 16.28 8.70 -2.40
CA LEU A 28 15.76 10.05 -2.25
C LEU A 28 15.01 10.21 -0.92
N SER A 29 14.14 9.25 -0.58
CA SER A 29 13.43 9.22 0.70
C SER A 29 14.39 9.20 1.89
N SER A 30 15.48 8.42 1.79
CA SER A 30 16.49 8.33 2.85
C SER A 30 17.21 9.67 3.10
N ARG A 31 17.42 10.49 2.06
CA ARG A 31 18.02 11.81 2.21
C ARG A 31 17.09 12.81 2.88
N VAL A 32 15.80 12.76 2.57
CA VAL A 32 14.78 13.65 3.15
C VAL A 32 14.58 13.39 4.65
N ARG A 33 14.73 12.13 5.09
CA ARG A 33 14.53 11.72 6.49
C ARG A 33 15.61 12.19 7.49
N ARG A 34 16.78 12.65 7.05
CA ARG A 34 17.92 12.97 7.95
C ARG A 34 17.73 14.16 8.89
N LYS A 35 16.68 14.98 8.71
CA LYS A 35 16.51 16.26 9.42
C LYS A 35 15.49 16.23 10.58
N LYS A 36 14.89 15.08 10.89
CA LYS A 36 13.74 15.01 11.81
C LYS A 36 13.84 13.85 12.81
N GLU A 37 13.11 13.96 13.91
CA GLU A 37 13.00 12.93 14.95
C GLU A 37 12.49 11.59 14.37
N PHE A 38 13.29 10.52 14.53
CA PHE A 38 13.07 9.24 13.86
C PHE A 38 11.71 8.61 14.18
N VAL A 39 11.33 8.61 15.47
CA VAL A 39 10.14 7.90 15.95
C VAL A 39 8.86 8.54 15.40
N GLY A 40 8.74 9.87 15.44
CA GLY A 40 7.59 10.57 14.89
C GLY A 40 7.48 10.46 13.37
N GLU A 41 8.58 10.53 12.64
CA GLU A 41 8.55 10.38 11.17
C GLU A 41 8.31 8.95 10.71
N TYR A 42 8.83 7.95 11.43
CA TYR A 42 8.67 6.55 11.07
C TYR A 42 7.24 6.04 11.30
N PHE A 43 6.65 6.34 12.46
CA PHE A 43 5.33 5.83 12.82
C PHE A 43 4.18 6.76 12.38
N LEU A 44 4.35 8.08 12.46
CA LEU A 44 3.27 9.04 12.17
C LEU A 44 3.41 9.73 10.80
N GLY A 45 4.51 9.51 10.07
CA GLY A 45 4.77 10.21 8.80
C GLY A 45 4.75 11.74 8.95
N GLY A 46 5.21 12.25 10.10
CA GLY A 46 5.21 13.68 10.41
C GLY A 46 3.82 14.28 10.66
N ARG A 47 2.77 13.45 10.82
CA ARG A 47 1.35 13.86 10.95
C ARG A 47 0.83 14.70 9.76
N SER A 48 1.54 14.71 8.64
CA SER A 48 1.23 15.50 7.44
C SER A 48 0.85 14.62 6.24
N LEU A 49 0.59 13.32 6.43
CA LEU A 49 0.10 12.44 5.38
C LEU A 49 -1.27 12.92 4.91
N GLY A 50 -1.34 13.44 3.69
CA GLY A 50 -2.59 13.85 3.07
C GLY A 50 -3.53 12.66 2.79
N LEU A 51 -4.82 12.95 2.63
CA LEU A 51 -5.85 11.94 2.40
C LEU A 51 -5.54 11.00 1.21
N TRP A 52 -5.04 11.56 0.11
CA TRP A 52 -4.69 10.79 -1.08
C TRP A 52 -3.51 9.84 -0.87
N ALA A 53 -2.43 10.33 -0.25
CA ALA A 53 -1.27 9.51 0.05
C ALA A 53 -1.64 8.37 1.02
N PHE A 54 -2.49 8.67 2.01
CA PHE A 54 -3.03 7.67 2.92
C PHE A 54 -3.89 6.63 2.20
N ALA A 55 -4.86 7.05 1.37
CA ALA A 55 -5.74 6.16 0.63
C ALA A 55 -4.97 5.23 -0.33
N LEU A 56 -3.98 5.77 -1.06
CA LEU A 56 -3.12 4.98 -1.94
C LEU A 56 -2.27 3.98 -1.16
N THR A 57 -1.70 4.40 -0.02
CA THR A 57 -0.93 3.49 0.86
C THR A 57 -1.81 2.39 1.43
N PHE A 58 -3.04 2.71 1.80
CA PHE A 58 -4.01 1.74 2.31
C PHE A 58 -4.42 0.72 1.22
N ALA A 59 -4.70 1.19 0.01
CA ALA A 59 -5.00 0.34 -1.14
C ALA A 59 -3.81 -0.56 -1.51
N ALA A 60 -2.59 -0.01 -1.50
CA ALA A 60 -1.37 -0.77 -1.74
C ALA A 60 -1.12 -1.83 -0.66
N THR A 61 -1.36 -1.52 0.62
CA THR A 61 -1.23 -2.47 1.73
C THR A 61 -2.25 -3.60 1.65
N SER A 62 -3.47 -3.28 1.22
CA SER A 62 -4.54 -4.27 1.03
C SER A 62 -4.28 -5.17 -0.19
N SER A 63 -3.46 -4.72 -1.14
CA SER A 63 -3.17 -5.41 -2.39
C SER A 63 -1.79 -6.07 -2.34
N SER A 64 -1.76 -7.37 -2.05
CA SER A 64 -0.53 -8.17 -2.12
C SER A 64 -0.42 -8.93 -3.45
N GLY A 65 0.75 -9.49 -3.76
CA GLY A 65 0.92 -10.38 -4.92
C GLY A 65 0.00 -11.62 -4.85
N GLY A 66 -0.26 -12.12 -3.64
CA GLY A 66 -1.23 -13.20 -3.42
C GLY A 66 -2.67 -12.78 -3.73
N SER A 67 -3.05 -11.55 -3.36
CA SER A 67 -4.36 -10.99 -3.71
C SER A 67 -4.50 -10.81 -5.23
N PHE A 68 -3.43 -10.38 -5.91
CA PHE A 68 -3.44 -10.11 -7.35
C PHE A 68 -3.67 -11.36 -8.20
N MET A 69 -3.06 -12.50 -7.84
CA MET A 69 -3.28 -13.77 -8.54
C MET A 69 -4.51 -14.53 -8.00
N GLY A 70 -4.75 -14.49 -6.69
CA GLY A 70 -5.84 -15.20 -6.03
C GLY A 70 -7.22 -14.67 -6.39
N PHE A 71 -7.40 -13.34 -6.41
CA PHE A 71 -8.70 -12.73 -6.71
C PHE A 71 -9.25 -13.13 -8.09
N PRO A 72 -8.51 -13.00 -9.21
CA PRO A 72 -8.99 -13.46 -10.52
C PRO A 72 -9.30 -14.97 -10.56
N SER A 73 -8.48 -15.81 -9.90
CA SER A 73 -8.70 -17.26 -9.89
C SER A 73 -10.01 -17.66 -9.21
N LEU A 74 -10.34 -16.97 -8.12
CA LEU A 74 -11.54 -17.16 -7.34
C LEU A 74 -12.78 -16.64 -8.07
N VAL A 75 -12.68 -15.48 -8.72
CA VAL A 75 -13.77 -14.93 -9.54
C VAL A 75 -14.04 -15.79 -10.77
N TYR A 76 -13.01 -16.36 -11.39
CA TYR A 76 -13.18 -17.27 -12.52
C TYR A 76 -13.98 -18.54 -12.14
N THR A 77 -13.74 -19.06 -10.94
CA THR A 77 -14.37 -20.30 -10.46
C THR A 77 -15.76 -20.10 -9.85
N HIS A 78 -16.00 -18.97 -9.18
CA HIS A 78 -17.23 -18.71 -8.43
C HIS A 78 -18.10 -17.58 -9.03
N GLY A 79 -17.63 -16.95 -10.10
CA GLY A 79 -18.31 -15.85 -10.78
C GLY A 79 -18.26 -14.52 -10.04
N TRP A 80 -19.06 -13.57 -10.53
CA TRP A 80 -19.10 -12.19 -10.04
C TRP A 80 -19.57 -12.03 -8.59
N VAL A 81 -20.30 -13.01 -8.06
CA VAL A 81 -20.78 -12.99 -6.66
C VAL A 81 -19.62 -12.90 -5.69
N LEU A 82 -18.55 -13.67 -5.94
CA LEU A 82 -17.37 -13.66 -5.07
C LEU A 82 -16.56 -12.36 -5.22
N ALA A 83 -16.51 -11.79 -6.43
CA ALA A 83 -15.88 -10.48 -6.66
C ALA A 83 -16.56 -9.39 -5.83
N LEU A 84 -17.89 -9.32 -5.86
CA LEU A 84 -18.69 -8.36 -5.11
C LEU A 84 -18.55 -8.57 -3.60
N TRP A 85 -18.50 -9.82 -3.16
CA TRP A 85 -18.29 -10.15 -1.74
C TRP A 85 -16.93 -9.64 -1.24
N ILE A 86 -15.84 -9.92 -1.96
CA ILE A 86 -14.50 -9.44 -1.59
C ILE A 86 -14.44 -7.91 -1.64
N ALA A 87 -15.01 -7.29 -2.68
CA ALA A 87 -15.05 -5.83 -2.80
C ALA A 87 -15.83 -5.18 -1.65
N SER A 88 -16.93 -5.81 -1.20
CA SER A 88 -17.73 -5.30 -0.07
C SER A 88 -16.92 -5.24 1.23
N TYR A 89 -15.90 -6.09 1.39
CA TYR A 89 -15.04 -6.08 2.58
C TYR A 89 -14.21 -4.80 2.72
N MET A 90 -13.95 -4.06 1.63
CA MET A 90 -13.27 -2.75 1.69
C MET A 90 -14.05 -1.70 2.48
N LEU A 91 -15.34 -1.92 2.74
CA LEU A 91 -16.15 -1.03 3.58
C LEU A 91 -15.77 -1.11 5.06
N VAL A 92 -15.34 -2.28 5.54
CA VAL A 92 -14.97 -2.52 6.94
C VAL A 92 -13.86 -1.58 7.43
N PRO A 93 -12.68 -1.47 6.76
CA PRO A 93 -11.64 -0.54 7.18
C PRO A 93 -12.07 0.92 7.05
N LEU A 94 -12.89 1.27 6.04
CA LEU A 94 -13.41 2.63 5.86
C LEU A 94 -14.28 3.05 7.06
N VAL A 95 -15.24 2.21 7.43
CA VAL A 95 -16.14 2.43 8.56
C VAL A 95 -15.37 2.37 9.87
N GLY A 96 -14.43 1.43 10.01
CA GLY A 96 -13.56 1.31 11.18
C GLY A 96 -12.75 2.58 11.44
N MET A 97 -12.13 3.15 10.40
CA MET A 97 -11.42 4.42 10.52
C MET A 97 -12.36 5.59 10.80
N GLY A 98 -13.54 5.62 10.18
CA GLY A 98 -14.55 6.66 10.40
C GLY A 98 -15.06 6.71 11.84
N LEU A 99 -15.36 5.54 12.43
CA LEU A 99 -15.90 5.42 13.78
C LEU A 99 -14.81 5.51 14.85
N LEU A 100 -13.72 4.76 14.70
CA LEU A 100 -12.70 4.64 15.74
C LEU A 100 -11.59 5.69 15.61
N GLY A 101 -11.29 6.17 14.40
CA GLY A 101 -10.16 7.06 14.14
C GLY A 101 -10.19 8.35 14.96
N LYS A 102 -11.37 8.97 15.11
CA LYS A 102 -11.51 10.18 15.94
C LYS A 102 -11.22 9.90 17.42
N ARG A 103 -11.66 8.75 17.93
CA ARG A 103 -11.46 8.37 19.33
C ARG A 103 -10.00 8.03 19.61
N VAL A 104 -9.37 7.25 18.72
CA VAL A 104 -7.95 6.90 18.81
C VAL A 104 -7.07 8.15 18.75
N ASN A 105 -7.33 9.06 17.79
CA ASN A 105 -6.56 10.31 17.67
C ASN A 105 -6.68 11.19 18.93
N ARG A 106 -7.87 11.28 19.54
CA ARG A 106 -8.05 12.02 20.79
C ARG A 106 -7.26 11.40 21.95
N LEU A 107 -7.28 10.08 22.11
CA LEU A 107 -6.53 9.38 23.15
C LEU A 107 -5.01 9.49 22.95
N ALA A 108 -4.55 9.41 21.70
CA ALA A 108 -3.15 9.59 21.34
C ALA A 108 -2.62 10.97 21.76
N ARG A 109 -3.41 12.03 21.51
CA ARG A 109 -3.06 13.40 21.91
C ARG A 109 -3.03 13.59 23.43
N GLN A 110 -3.90 12.90 24.17
CA GLN A 110 -3.96 12.99 25.64
C GLN A 110 -2.85 12.22 26.34
N SER A 111 -2.48 11.06 25.81
CA SER A 111 -1.45 10.18 26.36
C SER A 111 -0.02 10.54 25.91
N GLY A 112 0.12 11.48 24.97
CA GLY A 112 1.40 11.76 24.32
C GLY A 112 1.92 10.58 23.49
N ALA A 113 1.07 9.61 23.18
CA ALA A 113 1.47 8.39 22.50
C ALA A 113 1.80 8.64 21.03
N VAL A 114 2.76 7.86 20.53
CA VAL A 114 3.10 7.76 19.12
C VAL A 114 2.25 6.63 18.52
N THR A 115 1.03 6.95 18.10
CA THR A 115 0.09 6.02 17.43
C THR A 115 -0.51 6.66 16.20
#